data_AF-A0A2V3JBI4-F1
#
_entry.id   AF-A0A2V3JBI4-F1
#
_cell.length_a   1.000
_cell.length_b   1.000
_cell.length_c   1.000
_cell.angle_alpha   90.00
_cell.angle_beta   90.00
_cell.angle_gamma   90.00
#
_symmetry.space_group_name_H-M   'P 1'
#
loop_
_entity.id
_entity.type
_entity.pdbx_description
1 polymer ?
#
loop_
_entity_poly.entity_id
_entity_poly.type
_entity_poly.pdbx_seq_one_letter_code
_entity_poly.pdbx_strand_id
1 'polypeptide(L)'
;MPISGSFSMINVDTPLLAAYFAAIQPEGPAPTTTTSYISFIFEEVYNQDVVSVQRKHEMKEAKKITIKGKVHDVGYRLFLLTEAESLLIDYFDARNALVNGEQQLIVLVRGPRDKINSFVDFIRSNYPPEASVHDVVVEEYTEEVRSIDSFRQSFMVSQLAKMVQIGLVMLNKQDQMLDKQDQMLKKQDQMLDKQDMMMNVLREESEKVRNVIKERFEEDVKWLKSEILEIKMTLNKIKEKVGIV
;
A
#
# COMPACT_ATOMS: atom_id res chain seq x y z
N MET A 1 52.01 -21.74 6.08
CA MET A 1 52.84 -22.29 7.17
C MET A 1 52.23 -23.62 7.59
N PRO A 2 52.92 -24.76 7.49
CA PRO A 2 52.41 -26.00 8.06
C PRO A 2 52.67 -26.00 9.57
N ILE A 3 51.67 -26.34 10.36
CA ILE A 3 51.76 -26.48 11.81
C ILE A 3 52.39 -27.85 12.09
N SER A 4 53.66 -27.86 12.51
CA SER A 4 54.35 -29.07 12.95
C SER A 4 53.94 -29.40 14.40
N GLY A 5 52.88 -30.19 14.56
CA GLY A 5 52.54 -30.81 15.84
C GLY A 5 53.27 -32.14 15.98
N SER A 6 54.26 -32.22 16.87
CA SER A 6 54.90 -33.48 17.25
C SER A 6 53.95 -34.30 18.14
N PHE A 7 53.30 -35.32 17.58
CA PHE A 7 52.57 -36.33 18.35
C PHE A 7 53.52 -37.46 18.78
N SER A 8 53.56 -37.75 20.08
CA SER A 8 54.20 -38.96 20.59
C SER A 8 53.48 -40.18 20.04
N MET A 9 54.23 -41.09 19.40
CA MET A 9 53.72 -42.33 18.81
C MET A 9 52.95 -43.13 19.86
N ILE A 10 51.63 -43.22 19.71
CA ILE A 10 50.86 -44.31 20.30
C ILE A 10 51.34 -45.57 19.57
N ASN A 11 52.00 -46.47 20.29
CA ASN A 11 52.50 -47.71 19.73
C ASN A 11 51.29 -48.67 19.56
N VAL A 12 50.58 -48.52 18.44
CA VAL A 12 49.43 -49.35 18.12
C VAL A 12 49.94 -50.65 17.50
N ASP A 13 49.55 -51.78 18.07
CA ASP A 13 49.94 -53.11 17.61
C ASP A 13 49.59 -53.29 16.11
N THR A 14 50.61 -53.50 15.29
CA THR A 14 50.53 -53.70 13.84
C THR A 14 49.50 -54.76 13.41
N PRO A 15 49.31 -55.88 14.16
CA PRO A 15 48.28 -56.86 13.84
C PRO A 15 46.85 -56.31 13.95
N LEU A 16 46.59 -55.41 14.89
CA LEU A 16 45.24 -54.85 15.13
C LEU A 16 44.85 -53.87 14.01
N LEU A 17 45.80 -53.06 13.55
CA LEU A 17 45.65 -52.19 12.38
C LEU A 17 45.44 -52.99 11.09
N ALA A 18 46.20 -54.09 10.90
CA ALA A 18 46.02 -54.97 9.76
C ALA A 18 44.65 -55.68 9.76
N ALA A 19 44.16 -56.11 10.93
CA ALA A 19 42.83 -56.72 11.08
C ALA A 19 41.70 -55.71 10.78
N TYR A 20 41.82 -54.47 11.24
CA TYR A 20 40.89 -53.39 10.88
C TYR A 20 40.88 -53.16 9.37
N PHE A 21 42.05 -53.11 8.73
CA PHE A 21 42.16 -52.90 7.29
C PHE A 21 41.58 -54.04 6.44
N ALA A 22 41.76 -55.28 6.90
CA ALA A 22 41.15 -56.46 6.26
C ALA A 22 39.62 -56.44 6.34
N ALA A 23 39.05 -55.84 7.39
CA ALA A 23 37.61 -55.73 7.59
C ALA A 23 36.96 -54.65 6.70
N ILE A 24 37.69 -53.59 6.33
CA ILE A 24 37.15 -52.47 5.54
C ILE A 24 37.26 -52.65 4.01
N GLN A 25 37.89 -53.74 3.52
CA GLN A 25 37.97 -54.13 2.09
C GLN A 25 38.34 -52.97 1.13
N PRO A 26 39.51 -52.33 1.29
CA PRO A 26 39.85 -51.16 0.47
C PRO A 26 40.23 -51.55 -0.96
N GLU A 27 39.85 -50.74 -1.94
CA GLU A 27 40.31 -50.89 -3.32
C GLU A 27 41.76 -50.42 -3.46
N GLY A 28 42.71 -51.35 -3.28
CA GLY A 28 44.14 -51.09 -3.45
C GLY A 28 45.04 -52.00 -2.63
N PRO A 29 46.37 -51.98 -2.87
CA PRO A 29 47.31 -52.78 -2.09
C PRO A 29 47.34 -52.31 -0.64
N ALA A 30 47.28 -53.27 0.30
CA ALA A 30 47.33 -52.99 1.73
C ALA A 30 48.66 -52.28 2.10
N PRO A 31 48.63 -51.24 2.95
CA PRO A 31 49.84 -50.60 3.45
C PRO A 31 50.76 -51.61 4.14
N THR A 32 52.07 -51.42 4.06
CA THR A 32 53.05 -52.38 4.61
C THR A 32 53.72 -51.90 5.89
N THR A 33 53.49 -50.65 6.30
CA THR A 33 54.07 -50.07 7.52
C THR A 33 53.02 -49.39 8.37
N THR A 34 53.21 -49.41 9.69
CA THR A 34 52.32 -48.76 10.67
C THR A 34 52.09 -47.27 10.35
N THR A 35 53.14 -46.56 9.93
CA THR A 35 53.07 -45.15 9.52
C THR A 35 52.17 -44.95 8.30
N SER A 36 52.21 -45.87 7.33
CA SER A 36 51.34 -45.83 6.15
C SER A 36 49.88 -46.13 6.49
N TYR A 37 49.61 -47.04 7.43
CA TYR A 37 48.25 -47.30 7.93
C TYR A 37 47.64 -46.07 8.60
N ILE A 38 48.38 -45.41 9.50
CA ILE A 38 47.90 -44.22 10.20
C ILE A 38 47.65 -43.08 9.21
N SER A 39 48.53 -42.89 8.22
CA SER A 39 48.35 -41.87 7.19
C SER A 39 47.11 -42.14 6.32
N PHE A 40 46.86 -43.39 5.94
CA PHE A 40 45.68 -43.79 5.19
C PHE A 40 44.39 -43.58 5.98
N ILE A 41 44.34 -44.03 7.24
CA ILE A 41 43.18 -43.82 8.11
C ILE A 41 42.93 -42.31 8.31
N PHE A 42 43.99 -41.51 8.48
CA PHE A 42 43.86 -40.06 8.62
C PHE A 42 43.34 -39.41 7.33
N GLU A 43 43.82 -39.81 6.15
CA GLU A 43 43.28 -39.36 4.86
C GLU A 43 41.83 -39.80 4.64
N GLU A 44 41.47 -41.01 5.03
CA GLU A 44 40.13 -41.56 4.83
C GLU A 44 39.11 -40.95 5.79
N VAL A 45 39.47 -40.75 7.06
CA VAL A 45 38.65 -40.05 8.05
C VAL A 45 38.54 -38.56 7.69
N TYR A 46 39.65 -37.92 7.31
CA TYR A 46 39.63 -36.53 6.84
C TYR A 46 38.79 -36.39 5.56
N ASN A 47 38.87 -37.32 4.62
CA ASN A 47 37.99 -37.34 3.44
C ASN A 47 36.53 -37.63 3.80
N GLN A 48 36.23 -38.53 4.75
CA GLN A 48 34.85 -38.75 5.21
C GLN A 48 34.27 -37.51 5.90
N ASP A 49 35.06 -36.81 6.71
CA ASP A 49 34.67 -35.57 7.36
C ASP A 49 34.53 -34.43 6.34
N VAL A 50 35.45 -34.30 5.37
CA VAL A 50 35.37 -33.29 4.30
C VAL A 50 34.21 -33.59 3.35
N VAL A 51 33.95 -34.85 2.99
CA VAL A 51 32.83 -35.26 2.14
C VAL A 51 31.49 -35.18 2.89
N SER A 52 31.44 -35.41 4.20
CA SER A 52 30.22 -35.21 4.99
C SER A 52 29.94 -33.73 5.24
N VAL A 53 30.97 -32.90 5.40
CA VAL A 53 30.88 -31.43 5.44
C VAL A 53 30.51 -30.85 4.06
N GLN A 54 30.99 -31.44 2.96
CA GLN A 54 30.64 -31.07 1.57
C GLN A 54 29.31 -31.68 1.08
N ARG A 55 28.80 -32.77 1.66
CA ARG A 55 27.41 -33.23 1.41
C ARG A 55 26.38 -32.43 2.19
N LYS A 56 26.80 -31.77 3.27
CA LYS A 56 26.05 -30.70 3.94
C LYS A 56 26.14 -29.36 3.20
N HIS A 57 26.84 -29.32 2.06
CA HIS A 57 26.74 -28.23 1.09
C HIS A 57 25.34 -28.30 0.47
N GLU A 58 24.48 -27.46 1.02
CA GLU A 58 23.10 -27.15 0.64
C GLU A 58 22.76 -27.58 -0.80
N MET A 59 21.96 -28.63 -0.95
CA MET A 59 21.27 -28.88 -2.22
C MET A 59 20.34 -27.68 -2.46
N LYS A 60 20.85 -26.70 -3.21
CA LYS A 60 20.09 -25.53 -3.61
C LYS A 60 19.13 -25.96 -4.69
N GLU A 61 17.84 -25.83 -4.42
CA GLU A 61 16.80 -26.05 -5.41
C GLU A 61 16.19 -24.71 -5.78
N ALA A 62 15.65 -24.66 -7.00
CA ALA A 62 14.86 -23.54 -7.45
C ALA A 62 13.49 -24.03 -7.89
N LYS A 63 12.47 -23.27 -7.51
CA LYS A 63 11.06 -23.57 -7.82
C LYS A 63 10.41 -22.37 -8.46
N LYS A 64 9.54 -22.65 -9.41
CA LYS A 64 8.59 -21.70 -9.98
C LYS A 64 7.21 -22.02 -9.42
N ILE A 65 6.60 -21.04 -8.78
CA ILE A 65 5.30 -21.17 -8.13
C ILE A 65 4.35 -20.22 -8.84
N THR A 66 3.27 -20.76 -9.40
CA THR A 66 2.24 -19.99 -10.09
C THR A 66 0.97 -20.03 -9.27
N ILE A 67 0.59 -18.88 -8.71
CA ILE A 67 -0.60 -18.70 -7.89
C ILE A 67 -1.67 -18.05 -8.76
N LYS A 68 -2.83 -18.70 -8.91
CA LYS A 68 -3.93 -18.23 -9.75
C LYS A 68 -5.12 -17.76 -8.91
N GLY A 69 -5.78 -16.70 -9.36
CA GLY A 69 -6.97 -16.13 -8.71
C GLY A 69 -6.88 -14.62 -8.52
N LYS A 70 -7.62 -14.05 -7.57
CA LYS A 70 -7.51 -12.62 -7.24
C LYS A 70 -6.23 -12.38 -6.44
N VAL A 71 -5.14 -12.10 -7.14
CA VAL A 71 -3.78 -11.99 -6.56
C VAL A 71 -3.06 -10.69 -6.94
N HIS A 72 -3.67 -9.82 -7.76
CA HIS A 72 -3.12 -8.50 -8.08
C HIS A 72 -3.64 -7.43 -7.13
N ASP A 73 -2.80 -6.45 -6.83
CA ASP A 73 -3.11 -5.28 -5.99
C ASP A 73 -3.65 -5.58 -4.58
N VAL A 74 -3.47 -6.82 -4.09
CA VAL A 74 -3.82 -7.28 -2.73
C VAL A 74 -2.59 -7.40 -1.80
N GLY A 75 -1.47 -6.77 -2.17
CA GLY A 75 -0.23 -6.83 -1.38
C GLY A 75 0.57 -8.14 -1.46
N TYR A 76 0.15 -9.09 -2.31
CA TYR A 76 0.71 -10.44 -2.37
C TYR A 76 2.24 -10.51 -2.57
N ARG A 77 2.79 -9.68 -3.47
CA ARG A 77 4.25 -9.64 -3.70
C ARG A 77 5.06 -9.22 -2.48
N LEU A 78 4.55 -8.25 -1.72
CA LEU A 78 5.18 -7.80 -0.47
C LEU A 78 5.06 -8.87 0.61
N PHE A 79 3.87 -9.48 0.73
CA PHE A 79 3.62 -10.59 1.65
C PHE A 79 4.61 -11.75 1.47
N LEU A 80 4.85 -12.15 0.22
CA LEU A 80 5.81 -13.21 -0.09
C LEU A 80 7.27 -12.78 0.07
N LEU A 81 7.60 -11.52 -0.21
CA LEU A 81 8.93 -10.99 0.05
C LEU A 81 9.26 -11.07 1.54
N THR A 82 8.34 -10.67 2.42
CA THR A 82 8.53 -10.72 3.88
C THR A 82 8.78 -12.14 4.36
N GLU A 83 8.07 -13.14 3.82
CA GLU A 83 8.31 -14.53 4.19
C GLU A 83 9.63 -15.08 3.60
N ALA A 84 9.99 -14.70 2.38
CA ALA A 84 11.28 -15.09 1.82
C ALA A 84 12.45 -14.53 2.67
N GLU A 85 12.31 -13.31 3.18
CA GLU A 85 13.26 -12.69 4.11
C GLU A 85 13.29 -13.42 5.47
N SER A 86 12.14 -13.79 6.02
CA SER A 86 12.04 -14.49 7.31
C SER A 86 12.75 -15.85 7.27
N LEU A 87 12.66 -16.55 6.14
CA LEU A 87 13.33 -17.83 5.89
C LEU A 87 14.78 -17.69 5.42
N LEU A 88 15.29 -16.46 5.27
CA LEU A 88 16.63 -16.16 4.77
C LEU A 88 16.89 -16.82 3.41
N ILE A 89 15.97 -16.61 2.46
CA ILE A 89 16.09 -17.03 1.06
C ILE A 89 16.79 -15.91 0.26
N ASP A 90 17.97 -16.23 -0.28
CA ASP A 90 18.82 -15.22 -0.94
C ASP A 90 18.34 -14.81 -2.34
N TYR A 91 17.53 -15.67 -3.00
CA TYR A 91 17.10 -15.48 -4.39
C TYR A 91 15.60 -15.59 -4.52
N PHE A 92 14.98 -14.49 -4.91
CA PHE A 92 13.53 -14.31 -4.95
C PHE A 92 13.14 -13.37 -6.10
N ASP A 93 12.12 -13.75 -6.85
CA ASP A 93 11.42 -12.87 -7.78
C ASP A 93 9.91 -13.10 -7.69
N ALA A 94 9.13 -12.05 -7.89
CA ALA A 94 7.68 -12.15 -7.90
C ALA A 94 7.05 -11.15 -8.87
N ARG A 95 6.33 -11.66 -9.86
CA ARG A 95 5.71 -10.85 -10.92
C ARG A 95 4.26 -11.20 -11.16
N ASN A 96 3.45 -10.15 -11.30
CA ASN A 96 2.07 -10.29 -11.72
C ASN A 96 2.05 -10.55 -13.23
N ALA A 97 1.31 -11.57 -13.65
CA ALA A 97 1.04 -11.89 -15.04
C ALA A 97 -0.48 -11.97 -15.26
N LEU A 98 -0.90 -11.69 -16.49
CA LEU A 98 -2.27 -11.89 -16.94
C LEU A 98 -2.23 -12.94 -18.05
N VAL A 99 -2.81 -14.11 -17.80
CA VAL A 99 -2.81 -15.24 -18.74
C VAL A 99 -4.25 -15.58 -19.04
N ASN A 100 -4.67 -15.46 -20.30
CA ASN A 100 -6.06 -15.68 -20.72
C ASN A 100 -7.09 -14.83 -19.94
N GLY A 101 -6.71 -13.61 -19.53
CA GLY A 101 -7.56 -12.72 -18.73
C GLY A 101 -7.63 -13.09 -17.24
N GLU A 102 -6.99 -14.18 -16.82
CA GLU A 102 -6.90 -14.58 -15.42
C GLU A 102 -5.65 -13.97 -14.77
N GLN A 103 -5.83 -13.46 -13.54
CA GLN A 103 -4.73 -12.95 -12.73
C GLN A 103 -3.88 -14.11 -12.20
N GLN A 104 -2.58 -14.02 -12.45
CA GLN A 104 -1.58 -14.94 -11.92
C GLN A 104 -0.45 -14.18 -11.25
N LEU A 105 0.11 -14.78 -10.21
CA LEU A 105 1.35 -14.34 -9.57
C LEU A 105 2.38 -15.45 -9.76
N ILE A 106 3.44 -15.13 -10.51
CA ILE A 106 4.58 -16.03 -10.73
C ILE A 106 5.65 -15.66 -9.73
N VAL A 107 6.08 -16.64 -8.93
CA VAL A 107 7.09 -16.51 -7.90
C VAL A 107 8.23 -17.45 -8.23
N LEU A 108 9.45 -16.95 -8.23
CA LEU A 108 10.67 -17.72 -8.43
C LEU A 108 11.47 -17.66 -7.13
N VAL A 109 11.85 -18.81 -6.60
CA VAL A 109 12.67 -18.89 -5.39
C VAL A 109 13.80 -19.88 -5.59
N ARG A 110 14.98 -19.55 -5.06
CA ARG A 110 16.14 -20.45 -5.07
C ARG A 110 16.87 -20.38 -3.74
N GLY A 111 17.20 -21.54 -3.19
CA GLY A 111 17.87 -21.63 -1.90
C GLY A 111 17.95 -23.06 -1.37
N PRO A 112 18.41 -23.22 -0.12
CA PRO A 112 18.44 -24.52 0.57
C PRO A 112 17.06 -25.20 0.56
N ARG A 113 17.05 -26.50 0.27
CA ARG A 113 15.83 -27.30 0.09
C ARG A 113 14.84 -27.22 1.25
N ASP A 114 15.31 -27.24 2.48
CA ASP A 114 14.50 -27.09 3.69
C ASP A 114 13.77 -25.74 3.73
N LYS A 115 14.46 -24.65 3.40
CA LYS A 115 13.87 -23.30 3.32
C LYS A 115 12.86 -23.18 2.19
N ILE A 116 13.17 -23.73 1.01
CA ILE A 116 12.27 -23.69 -0.14
C ILE A 116 10.99 -24.50 0.14
N ASN A 117 11.07 -25.67 0.77
CA ASN A 117 9.89 -26.43 1.14
C ASN A 117 9.03 -25.68 2.17
N SER A 118 9.66 -25.08 3.19
CA SER A 118 8.96 -24.24 4.18
C SER A 118 8.21 -23.08 3.51
N PHE A 119 8.85 -22.43 2.54
CA PHE A 119 8.25 -21.34 1.77
C PHE A 119 7.05 -21.81 0.92
N VAL A 120 7.15 -22.97 0.28
CA VAL A 120 6.04 -23.57 -0.48
C VAL A 120 4.87 -23.92 0.43
N ASP A 121 5.13 -24.49 1.60
CA ASP A 121 4.10 -24.85 2.58
C ASP A 121 3.38 -23.59 3.12
N PHE A 122 4.14 -22.51 3.32
CA PHE A 122 3.57 -21.20 3.65
C PHE A 122 2.62 -20.70 2.58
N ILE A 123 3.02 -20.70 1.29
CA ILE A 123 2.19 -20.24 0.17
C ILE A 123 0.89 -21.04 0.06
N ARG A 124 0.93 -22.34 0.35
CA ARG A 124 -0.26 -23.21 0.31
C ARG A 124 -1.24 -22.95 1.44
N SER A 125 -0.75 -22.45 2.57
CA SER A 125 -1.53 -22.33 3.81
C SER A 125 -1.90 -20.89 4.16
N ASN A 126 -1.22 -19.90 3.56
CA ASN A 126 -1.36 -18.49 3.92
C ASN A 126 -1.43 -17.61 2.67
N TYR A 127 -2.27 -16.58 2.75
CA TYR A 127 -2.44 -15.58 1.70
C TYR A 127 -2.92 -14.24 2.32
N PRO A 128 -2.72 -13.11 1.64
CA PRO A 128 -3.20 -11.81 2.11
C PRO A 128 -4.72 -11.76 2.28
N PRO A 129 -5.27 -10.95 3.22
CA PRO A 129 -6.70 -10.92 3.53
C PRO A 129 -7.63 -10.65 2.34
N GLU A 130 -7.18 -9.87 1.35
CA GLU A 130 -7.99 -9.50 0.19
C GLU A 130 -7.80 -10.43 -1.02
N ALA A 131 -6.91 -11.41 -0.90
CA ALA A 131 -6.61 -12.36 -1.96
C ALA A 131 -7.63 -13.51 -2.01
N SER A 132 -7.86 -14.04 -3.21
CA SER A 132 -8.64 -15.25 -3.41
C SER A 132 -7.86 -16.20 -4.32
N VAL A 133 -7.30 -17.26 -3.74
CA VAL A 133 -6.46 -18.24 -4.43
C VAL A 133 -7.30 -19.42 -4.87
N HIS A 134 -7.25 -19.74 -6.15
CA HIS A 134 -7.99 -20.85 -6.75
C HIS A 134 -7.08 -22.06 -6.97
N ASP A 135 -5.83 -21.82 -7.35
CA ASP A 135 -4.88 -22.87 -7.72
C ASP A 135 -3.43 -22.40 -7.43
N VAL A 136 -2.58 -23.33 -7.04
CA VAL A 136 -1.15 -23.12 -6.80
C VAL A 136 -0.37 -24.24 -7.46
N VAL A 137 0.31 -23.91 -8.56
CA VAL A 137 1.15 -24.85 -9.31
C VAL A 137 2.60 -24.64 -8.93
N VAL A 138 3.29 -25.71 -8.55
CA VAL A 138 4.71 -25.67 -8.18
C VAL A 138 5.49 -26.55 -9.15
N GLU A 139 6.49 -25.95 -9.79
CA GLU A 139 7.32 -26.57 -10.82
C GLU A 139 8.80 -26.43 -10.45
N GLU A 140 9.64 -27.36 -10.90
CA GLU A 140 11.09 -27.18 -10.85
C GLU A 140 11.51 -26.04 -11.78
N TYR A 141 12.51 -25.28 -11.36
CA TYR A 141 13.03 -24.15 -12.13
C TYR A 141 14.55 -24.27 -12.23
N THR A 142 15.08 -24.24 -13.45
CA THR A 142 16.51 -24.46 -13.70
C THR A 142 17.25 -23.17 -14.03
N GLU A 143 16.53 -22.15 -14.49
CA GLU A 143 17.10 -20.85 -14.84
C GLU A 143 17.47 -20.02 -13.61
N GLU A 144 18.23 -18.96 -13.83
CA GLU A 144 18.66 -18.04 -12.78
C GLU A 144 17.48 -17.32 -12.14
N VAL A 145 17.56 -17.18 -10.82
CA VAL A 145 16.65 -16.35 -10.02
C VAL A 145 17.49 -15.18 -9.52
N ARG A 146 16.98 -13.95 -9.68
CA ARG A 146 17.67 -12.75 -9.19
C ARG A 146 17.79 -12.78 -7.66
N SER A 147 18.73 -12.01 -7.12
CA SER A 147 18.84 -11.86 -5.65
C SER A 147 17.63 -11.12 -5.07
N ILE A 148 17.30 -11.45 -3.83
CA ILE A 148 16.21 -10.82 -3.08
C ILE A 148 16.43 -9.30 -2.91
N ASP A 149 17.68 -8.87 -2.73
CA ASP A 149 18.03 -7.45 -2.65
C ASP A 149 17.73 -6.72 -3.97
N SER A 150 18.08 -7.35 -5.10
CA SER A 150 17.78 -6.82 -6.42
C SER A 150 16.26 -6.68 -6.60
N PHE A 151 15.50 -7.71 -6.24
CA PHE A 151 14.04 -7.65 -6.26
C PHE A 151 13.53 -6.50 -5.39
N ARG A 152 13.94 -6.43 -4.12
CA ARG A 152 13.53 -5.38 -3.16
C ARG A 152 13.76 -3.99 -3.72
N GLN A 153 14.94 -3.71 -4.25
CA GLN A 153 15.27 -2.40 -4.85
C GLN A 153 14.34 -2.07 -6.01
N SER A 154 14.20 -2.97 -6.99
CA SER A 154 13.33 -2.72 -8.15
C SER A 154 11.85 -2.64 -7.78
N PHE A 155 11.42 -3.43 -6.80
CA PHE A 155 10.06 -3.41 -6.28
C PHE A 155 9.77 -2.07 -5.61
N MET A 156 10.64 -1.58 -4.74
CA MET A 156 10.52 -0.27 -4.11
C MET A 156 10.45 0.87 -5.13
N VAL A 157 11.33 0.88 -6.14
CA VAL A 157 11.29 1.88 -7.23
C VAL A 157 9.96 1.82 -7.97
N SER A 158 9.46 0.62 -8.28
CA SER A 158 8.17 0.46 -8.96
C SER A 158 6.99 0.97 -8.12
N GLN A 159 7.02 0.79 -6.80
CA GLN A 159 5.98 1.30 -5.90
C GLN A 159 6.03 2.82 -5.78
N LEU A 160 7.22 3.41 -5.69
CA LEU A 160 7.40 4.86 -5.69
C LEU A 160 6.89 5.48 -6.99
N ALA A 161 7.18 4.87 -8.14
CA ALA A 161 6.67 5.33 -9.44
C ALA A 161 5.13 5.31 -9.49
N LYS A 162 4.48 4.28 -8.94
CA LYS A 162 3.02 4.24 -8.80
C LYS A 162 2.49 5.37 -7.91
N MET A 163 3.14 5.63 -6.78
CA MET A 163 2.77 6.74 -5.89
C MET A 163 2.86 8.09 -6.59
N VAL A 164 3.91 8.33 -7.38
CA VAL A 164 4.07 9.57 -8.17
C VAL A 164 2.93 9.73 -9.18
N GLN A 165 2.57 8.66 -9.91
CA GLN A 165 1.47 8.70 -10.87
C GLN A 165 0.13 9.00 -10.19
N ILE A 166 -0.16 8.36 -9.05
CA ILE A 166 -1.37 8.63 -8.25
C ILE A 166 -1.37 10.08 -7.75
N GLY A 167 -0.22 10.59 -7.29
CA GLY A 167 -0.04 11.98 -6.87
C GLY A 167 -0.36 12.97 -7.98
N LEU A 168 0.11 12.73 -9.21
CA LEU A 168 -0.22 13.57 -10.37
C LEU A 168 -1.72 13.58 -10.69
N VAL A 169 -2.38 12.43 -10.64
CA VAL A 169 -3.84 12.34 -10.84
C VAL A 169 -4.59 13.09 -9.74
N MET A 170 -4.12 13.01 -8.50
CA MET A 170 -4.71 13.72 -7.37
C MET A 170 -4.57 15.24 -7.52
N LEU A 171 -3.40 15.75 -7.94
CA LEU A 171 -3.19 17.17 -8.21
C LEU A 171 -4.15 17.67 -9.30
N ASN A 172 -4.27 16.96 -10.42
CA ASN A 172 -5.21 17.33 -11.49
C ASN A 172 -6.67 17.36 -11.00
N LYS A 173 -7.07 16.42 -10.13
CA LYS A 173 -8.41 16.43 -9.52
C LYS A 173 -8.61 17.59 -8.54
N GLN A 174 -7.56 18.01 -7.84
CA GLN A 174 -7.59 19.19 -6.97
C GLN A 174 -7.75 20.48 -7.78
N ASP A 175 -7.01 20.62 -8.88
CA ASP A 175 -7.14 21.79 -9.78
C ASP A 175 -8.57 21.90 -10.33
N GLN A 176 -9.16 20.79 -10.79
CA GLN A 176 -10.56 20.75 -11.23
C GLN A 176 -11.56 21.10 -10.11
N MET A 177 -11.23 20.82 -8.86
CA MET A 177 -12.06 21.18 -7.71
C MET A 177 -11.96 22.69 -7.43
N LEU A 178 -10.76 23.26 -7.49
CA LEU A 178 -10.54 24.70 -7.35
C LEU A 178 -11.26 25.48 -8.45
N ASP A 179 -11.19 25.05 -9.70
CA ASP A 179 -11.94 25.66 -10.81
C ASP A 179 -13.45 25.69 -10.56
N LYS A 180 -14.00 24.60 -10.00
CA LYS A 180 -15.42 24.51 -9.65
C LYS A 180 -15.77 25.43 -8.47
N GLN A 181 -14.88 25.58 -7.50
CA GLN A 181 -15.05 26.52 -6.40
C GLN A 181 -15.05 27.96 -6.91
N ASP A 182 -14.12 28.33 -7.80
CA ASP A 182 -14.07 29.66 -8.42
C ASP A 182 -15.34 29.97 -9.22
N GLN A 183 -15.88 28.99 -9.95
CA GLN A 183 -17.16 29.14 -10.64
C GLN A 183 -18.34 29.33 -9.67
N MET A 184 -18.31 28.64 -8.52
CA MET A 184 -19.32 28.81 -7.48
C MET A 184 -19.25 30.20 -6.84
N LEU A 185 -18.05 30.67 -6.51
CA LEU A 185 -17.82 32.02 -5.98
C LEU A 185 -18.33 33.09 -6.95
N LYS A 186 -17.99 33.00 -8.24
CA LYS A 186 -18.52 33.92 -9.27
C LYS A 186 -20.05 33.94 -9.34
N LYS A 187 -20.70 32.78 -9.16
CA LYS A 187 -22.17 32.71 -9.11
C LYS A 187 -22.75 33.31 -7.84
N GLN A 188 -22.05 33.21 -6.71
CA GLN A 188 -22.45 33.85 -5.47
C GLN A 188 -22.32 35.38 -5.59
N ASP A 189 -21.22 35.89 -6.14
CA ASP A 189 -21.05 37.33 -6.41
C ASP A 189 -22.18 37.87 -7.30
N GLN A 190 -22.51 37.18 -8.40
CA GLN A 190 -23.64 37.54 -9.25
C GLN A 190 -25.00 37.51 -8.52
N MET A 191 -25.15 36.64 -7.53
CA MET A 191 -26.36 36.58 -6.72
C MET A 191 -26.43 37.76 -5.74
N LEU A 192 -25.29 38.12 -5.13
CA LEU A 192 -25.18 39.30 -4.26
C LEU A 192 -25.49 40.57 -5.04
N ASP A 193 -24.92 40.75 -6.24
CA ASP A 193 -25.22 41.89 -7.12
C ASP A 193 -26.72 42.01 -7.41
N LYS A 194 -27.39 40.88 -7.69
CA LYS A 194 -28.83 40.84 -7.93
C LYS A 194 -29.63 41.18 -6.67
N GLN A 195 -29.18 40.72 -5.50
CA GLN A 195 -29.81 41.06 -4.22
C GLN A 195 -29.66 42.55 -3.91
N ASP A 196 -28.50 43.14 -4.16
CA ASP A 196 -28.26 44.58 -4.00
C ASP A 196 -29.15 45.41 -4.94
N MET A 197 -29.27 45.00 -6.22
CA MET A 197 -30.21 45.63 -7.15
C MET A 197 -31.65 45.55 -6.63
N MET A 198 -32.08 44.37 -6.16
CA MET A 198 -33.42 44.18 -5.61
C MET A 198 -33.66 45.06 -4.38
N MET A 199 -32.67 45.18 -3.50
CA MET A 199 -32.75 46.04 -2.31
C MET A 199 -32.85 47.52 -2.67
N ASN A 200 -32.11 47.97 -3.69
CA ASN A 200 -32.21 49.35 -4.18
C ASN A 200 -33.61 49.64 -4.74
N VAL A 201 -34.15 48.75 -5.58
CA VAL A 201 -35.51 48.87 -6.12
C VAL A 201 -36.54 48.88 -4.99
N LEU A 202 -36.42 47.98 -4.00
CA LEU A 202 -37.32 47.95 -2.84
C LEU A 202 -37.25 49.25 -2.04
N ARG A 203 -36.07 49.85 -1.88
CA ARG A 203 -35.91 51.13 -1.19
C ARG A 203 -36.59 52.26 -1.95
N GLU A 204 -36.36 52.35 -3.26
CA GLU A 204 -36.99 53.36 -4.12
C GLU A 204 -38.51 53.24 -4.13
N GLU A 205 -39.07 52.03 -4.29
CA GLU A 205 -40.51 51.81 -4.24
C GLU A 205 -41.08 52.12 -2.85
N SER A 206 -40.38 51.77 -1.77
CA SER A 206 -40.79 52.13 -0.40
C SER A 206 -40.82 53.64 -0.17
N GLU A 207 -39.86 54.39 -0.74
CA GLU A 207 -39.83 55.85 -0.69
C GLU A 207 -41.01 56.45 -1.46
N LYS A 208 -41.31 55.96 -2.67
CA LYS A 208 -42.48 56.38 -3.46
C LYS A 208 -43.77 56.16 -2.69
N VAL A 209 -43.98 54.96 -2.13
CA VAL A 209 -45.18 54.64 -1.34
C VAL A 209 -45.31 55.58 -0.13
N ARG A 210 -44.21 55.84 0.58
CA ARG A 210 -44.22 56.75 1.74
C ARG A 210 -44.60 58.18 1.34
N ASN A 211 -44.11 58.67 0.19
CA ASN A 211 -44.45 59.98 -0.32
C ASN A 211 -45.94 60.08 -0.71
N VAL A 212 -46.46 59.09 -1.44
CA VAL A 212 -47.89 59.03 -1.80
C VAL A 212 -48.79 59.01 -0.56
N ILE A 213 -48.44 58.21 0.46
CA ILE A 213 -49.19 58.17 1.73
C ILE A 213 -49.13 59.53 2.42
N LYS A 214 -47.96 60.15 2.49
CA LYS A 214 -47.77 61.45 3.13
C LYS A 214 -48.61 62.54 2.45
N GLU A 215 -48.55 62.65 1.12
CA GLU A 215 -49.32 63.62 0.34
C GLU A 215 -50.82 63.44 0.59
N ARG A 216 -51.34 62.22 0.47
CA ARG A 216 -52.76 61.93 0.73
C ARG A 216 -53.18 62.24 2.16
N PHE A 217 -52.33 61.94 3.14
CA PHE A 217 -52.61 62.24 4.55
C PHE A 217 -52.63 63.74 4.82
N GLU A 218 -51.74 64.52 4.20
CA GLU A 218 -51.74 65.99 4.28
C GLU A 218 -53.01 66.59 3.66
N GLU A 219 -53.47 66.06 2.53
CA GLU A 219 -54.76 66.42 1.91
C GLU A 219 -55.94 66.09 2.82
N ASP A 220 -56.02 64.86 3.32
CA ASP A 220 -57.10 64.41 4.22
C ASP A 220 -57.16 65.26 5.50
N VAL A 221 -56.00 65.57 6.11
CA VAL A 221 -55.93 66.44 7.29
C VAL A 221 -56.37 67.87 6.98
N LYS A 222 -56.00 68.40 5.81
CA LYS A 222 -56.40 69.75 5.39
C LYS A 222 -57.91 69.81 5.15
N TRP A 223 -58.47 68.81 4.48
CA TRP A 223 -59.90 68.68 4.27
C TRP A 223 -60.65 68.57 5.61
N LEU A 224 -60.23 67.68 6.51
CA LEU A 224 -60.82 67.54 7.85
C LEU A 224 -60.80 68.84 8.65
N LYS A 225 -59.70 69.61 8.59
CA LYS A 225 -59.60 70.92 9.26
C LYS A 225 -60.63 71.91 8.72
N SER A 226 -60.82 71.97 7.40
CA SER A 226 -61.84 72.81 6.77
C SER A 226 -63.25 72.39 7.18
N GLU A 227 -63.55 71.09 7.14
CA GLU A 227 -64.85 70.54 7.53
C GLU A 227 -65.19 70.86 9.01
N ILE A 228 -64.22 70.70 9.91
CA ILE A 228 -64.37 71.05 11.33
C ILE A 228 -64.65 72.55 11.51
N LEU A 229 -64.00 73.41 10.72
CA LEU A 229 -64.24 74.86 10.75
C LEU A 229 -65.67 75.21 10.33
N GLU A 230 -66.16 74.61 9.24
CA GLU A 230 -67.54 74.80 8.77
C GLU A 230 -68.57 74.29 9.78
N ILE A 231 -68.34 73.12 10.37
CA ILE A 231 -69.19 72.57 11.43
C ILE A 231 -69.21 73.52 12.63
N LYS A 232 -68.05 74.02 13.10
CA LYS A 232 -67.95 74.98 14.20
C LYS A 232 -68.73 76.26 13.91
N MET A 233 -68.60 76.82 12.70
CA MET A 233 -69.36 78.00 12.29
C MET A 233 -70.87 77.75 12.32
N THR A 234 -71.30 76.57 11.84
CA THR A 234 -72.71 76.17 11.83
C THR A 234 -73.25 75.99 13.26
N LEU A 235 -72.47 75.36 14.14
CA LEU A 235 -72.79 75.20 15.56
C LEU A 235 -72.95 76.54 16.28
N ASN A 236 -72.06 77.50 16.03
CA ASN A 236 -72.17 78.85 16.60
C ASN A 236 -73.46 79.55 16.18
N LYS A 237 -73.82 79.50 14.89
CA LYS A 237 -75.09 80.06 14.38
C LYS A 237 -76.31 79.41 15.03
N ILE A 238 -76.28 78.10 15.27
CA ILE A 238 -77.35 77.41 15.98
C ILE A 238 -77.40 77.88 17.43
N LYS A 239 -76.25 77.90 18.14
CA LYS A 239 -76.13 78.33 19.52
C LYS A 239 -76.71 79.74 19.76
N GLU A 240 -76.43 80.68 18.86
CA GLU A 240 -77.03 82.02 18.84
C GLU A 240 -78.56 82.00 18.72
N LYS A 241 -79.12 81.12 17.87
CA LYS A 241 -80.57 81.01 17.67
C LYS A 241 -81.31 80.36 18.84
N VAL A 242 -80.69 79.43 19.58
CA VAL A 242 -81.33 78.74 20.71
C VAL A 242 -81.13 79.44 22.05
N GLY A 243 -80.43 80.58 22.09
CA GLY A 243 -80.27 81.41 23.30
C GLY A 243 -79.38 80.79 24.39
N ILE A 244 -78.53 79.82 24.03
CA ILE A 244 -77.57 79.19 24.94
C ILE A 244 -76.28 79.99 24.86
N VAL A 245 -75.92 80.75 25.89
CA VAL A 245 -74.62 81.46 26.00
C VAL A 245 -73.58 80.55 26.62
#